data_AF-A0A7C2EAQ4-F1
#
_entry.id   AF-A0A7C2EAQ4-F1
#
_cell.length_a   1.000
_cell.length_b   1.000
_cell.length_c   1.000
_cell.angle_alpha   90.00
_cell.angle_beta   90.00
_cell.angle_gamma   90.00
#
_symmetry.space_group_name_H-M   'P 1'
#
loop_
_entity.id
_entity.type
_entity.pdbx_description
1 polymer ?
#
loop_
_entity_poly.entity_id
_entity_poly.type
_entity_poly.pdbx_seq_one_letter_code
_entity_poly.pdbx_strand_id
1 'polypeptide(L)'
;MRRQLIAAVAAGSLALSGLAATPAAAWGEREQDVLALILGLGIAGAILNDAQRKDRRHGSGSSGRRIPAACVYDIRTHQGLRSVVSRACAEDHVAARLPQECAFTIRSRGGGSRVVYGTRCLTDSGFRIEDARH
;
A
#
# COMPACT_ATOMS: atom_id res chain seq x y z
N MET A 1 30.50 -12.55 31.18
CA MET A 1 30.91 -11.15 31.45
C MET A 1 32.26 -10.76 30.81
N ARG A 2 33.29 -11.62 30.71
CA ARG A 2 34.57 -11.27 30.02
C ARG A 2 34.47 -11.03 28.50
N ARG A 3 33.54 -11.70 27.80
CA ARG A 3 33.36 -11.53 26.34
C ARG A 3 32.81 -10.15 25.94
N GLN A 4 32.14 -9.44 26.85
CA GLN A 4 31.57 -8.11 26.57
C GLN A 4 32.65 -7.01 26.59
N LEU A 5 33.74 -7.21 27.34
CA LEU A 5 34.85 -6.27 27.40
C LEU A 5 35.72 -6.31 26.14
N ILE A 6 35.83 -7.47 25.48
CA ILE A 6 36.64 -7.63 24.26
C ILE A 6 36.00 -6.94 23.05
N ALA A 7 34.65 -6.90 22.99
CA ALA A 7 33.92 -6.27 21.91
C ALA A 7 34.04 -4.73 21.90
N ALA A 8 34.17 -4.10 23.07
CA ALA A 8 34.26 -2.65 23.19
C ALA A 8 35.59 -2.09 22.64
N VAL A 9 36.68 -2.84 22.78
CA VAL A 9 38.03 -2.38 22.37
C VAL A 9 38.21 -2.37 20.85
N ALA A 10 37.58 -3.30 20.13
CA ALA A 10 37.68 -3.36 18.67
C ALA A 10 36.94 -2.21 17.96
N ALA A 11 35.83 -1.73 18.52
CA ALA A 11 35.03 -0.66 17.91
C ALA A 11 35.70 0.73 17.98
N GLY A 12 36.53 0.99 19.02
CA GLY A 12 37.22 2.27 19.17
C GLY A 12 38.31 2.54 18.11
N SER A 13 38.86 1.48 17.50
CA SER A 13 40.00 1.60 16.59
C SER A 13 39.63 2.09 15.18
N LEU A 14 38.37 1.91 14.76
CA LEU A 14 37.89 2.31 13.42
C LEU A 14 37.51 3.80 13.34
N ALA A 15 37.39 4.48 14.49
CA ALA A 15 36.97 5.89 14.53
C ALA A 15 38.12 6.88 14.24
N LEU A 16 39.38 6.53 14.50
CA LEU A 16 40.50 7.47 14.34
C LEU A 16 41.14 7.48 12.95
N SER A 17 40.90 6.47 12.10
CA SER A 17 41.54 6.38 10.78
C SER A 17 40.80 7.16 9.66
N GLY A 18 39.63 7.72 9.93
CA GLY A 18 38.75 8.34 8.91
C GLY A 18 38.99 9.83 8.61
N LEU A 19 39.89 10.51 9.31
CA LEU A 19 40.05 11.98 9.24
C LEU A 19 41.15 12.47 8.28
N ALA A 20 41.92 11.57 7.65
CA ALA A 20 43.04 11.94 6.77
C ALA A 20 42.74 11.82 5.25
N ALA A 21 41.52 11.45 4.86
CA ALA A 21 41.11 11.41 3.46
C ALA A 21 40.22 12.61 3.12
N THR A 22 40.72 13.83 3.30
CA THR A 22 40.15 14.99 2.61
C THR A 22 40.58 14.90 1.14
N PRO A 23 39.68 14.69 0.16
CA PRO A 23 40.05 14.80 -1.24
C PRO A 23 40.23 16.29 -1.55
N ALA A 24 41.42 16.81 -1.25
CA ALA A 24 41.86 18.09 -1.74
C ALA A 24 42.36 17.90 -3.18
N ALA A 25 41.66 18.55 -4.10
CA ALA A 25 42.14 19.02 -5.39
C ALA A 25 42.68 17.99 -6.39
N ALA A 26 41.79 17.51 -7.25
CA ALA A 26 42.09 17.29 -8.66
C ALA A 26 40.93 17.89 -9.47
N TRP A 27 41.19 18.97 -10.21
CA TRP A 27 40.20 19.78 -10.91
C TRP A 27 40.02 19.33 -12.37
N GLY A 28 38.77 18.99 -12.74
CA GLY A 28 38.29 18.87 -14.12
C GLY A 28 36.85 19.38 -14.24
N GLU A 29 36.56 20.22 -15.24
CA GLU A 29 35.27 20.92 -15.43
C GLU A 29 34.05 19.98 -15.54
N ARG A 30 34.26 18.68 -15.82
CA ARG A 30 33.21 17.66 -15.92
C ARG A 30 32.87 16.96 -14.59
N GLU A 31 33.63 17.21 -13.53
CA GLU A 31 33.43 16.57 -12.22
C GLU A 31 32.55 17.42 -11.28
N GLN A 32 32.33 18.70 -11.58
CA GLN A 32 31.51 19.60 -10.75
C GLN A 32 30.04 19.17 -10.68
N ASP A 33 29.47 18.68 -11.80
CA ASP A 33 28.09 18.19 -11.83
C ASP A 33 27.91 16.87 -11.07
N VAL A 34 28.88 15.96 -11.16
CA VAL A 34 28.82 14.66 -10.49
C VAL A 34 29.04 14.79 -8.99
N LEU A 35 29.98 15.65 -8.56
CA LEU A 35 30.23 15.92 -7.15
C LEU A 35 29.07 16.68 -6.50
N ALA A 36 28.44 17.63 -7.19
CA ALA A 36 27.24 18.32 -6.69
C ALA A 36 26.07 17.35 -6.47
N LEU A 37 25.90 16.37 -7.37
CA LEU A 37 24.88 15.33 -7.26
C LEU A 37 25.17 14.35 -6.10
N ILE A 38 26.45 14.01 -5.87
CA ILE A 38 26.87 13.13 -4.76
C ILE A 38 26.79 13.84 -3.39
N LEU A 39 27.23 15.10 -3.28
CA LEU A 39 27.14 15.90 -2.04
C LEU A 39 25.69 16.26 -1.68
N GLY A 40 24.85 16.54 -2.69
CA GLY A 40 23.41 16.75 -2.51
C GLY A 40 22.67 15.50 -2.00
N LEU A 41 23.09 14.30 -2.43
CA LEU A 41 22.58 13.04 -1.90
C LEU A 41 23.14 12.70 -0.50
N GLY A 42 24.37 13.09 -0.19
CA GLY A 42 25.04 12.75 1.08
C GLY A 42 24.52 13.50 2.32
N ILE A 43 24.14 14.77 2.19
CA ILE A 43 23.72 15.59 3.34
C ILE A 43 22.22 15.43 3.65
N ALA A 44 21.39 15.11 2.65
CA ALA A 44 19.96 14.84 2.87
C ALA A 44 19.68 13.45 3.50
N GLY A 45 20.65 12.54 3.50
CA GLY A 45 20.46 11.17 3.98
C GLY A 45 20.38 11.01 5.50
N ALA A 46 20.96 11.91 6.28
CA ALA A 46 20.97 11.81 7.75
C ALA A 46 19.80 12.54 8.43
N ILE A 47 19.09 13.42 7.71
CA ILE A 47 18.00 14.24 8.26
C ILE A 47 16.61 13.68 7.89
N LEU A 48 16.49 12.81 6.89
CA LEU A 48 15.23 12.13 6.57
C LEU A 48 15.15 10.75 7.25
N ASN A 49 14.99 10.77 8.58
CA ASN A 49 14.82 9.59 9.44
C ASN A 49 13.39 8.99 9.48
N ASP A 50 12.42 9.41 8.65
CA ASP A 50 11.10 8.73 8.65
C ASP A 50 10.28 8.92 7.36
N ALA A 51 10.89 8.86 6.17
CA ALA A 51 10.15 9.20 4.95
C ALA A 51 10.39 8.31 3.73
N GLN A 52 10.86 7.08 3.89
CA GLN A 52 10.91 6.12 2.78
C GLN A 52 10.51 4.71 3.22
N ARG A 53 9.34 4.57 3.86
CA ARG A 53 8.46 3.44 3.55
C ARG A 53 7.90 3.66 2.14
N LYS A 54 8.75 3.57 1.12
CA LYS A 54 8.25 3.33 -0.24
C LYS A 54 7.87 1.87 -0.26
N ASP A 55 6.64 1.60 0.15
CA ASP A 55 5.93 0.39 -0.23
C ASP A 55 6.20 0.21 -1.73
N ARG A 56 7.00 -0.79 -2.09
CA ARG A 56 6.93 -1.38 -3.42
C ARG A 56 5.57 -2.08 -3.48
N ARG A 57 4.50 -1.29 -3.61
CA ARG A 57 3.19 -1.76 -4.01
C ARG A 57 3.35 -2.21 -5.44
N HIS A 58 3.74 -3.48 -5.60
CA HIS A 58 3.48 -4.26 -6.79
C HIS A 58 1.95 -4.32 -6.93
N GLY A 59 1.37 -3.24 -7.45
CA GLY A 59 -0.05 -3.04 -7.68
C GLY A 59 -0.53 -3.79 -8.92
N SER A 60 -0.24 -5.09 -9.01
CA SER A 60 -0.67 -5.93 -10.14
C SER A 60 -1.66 -7.04 -9.76
N GLY A 61 -2.09 -7.13 -8.49
CA GLY A 61 -3.01 -8.19 -8.03
C GLY A 61 -4.44 -7.75 -7.66
N SER A 62 -4.72 -6.44 -7.62
CA SER A 62 -5.98 -5.91 -7.05
C SER A 62 -6.92 -5.25 -8.04
N SER A 63 -6.50 -5.03 -9.29
CA SER A 63 -7.30 -4.32 -10.30
C SER A 63 -8.63 -5.02 -10.59
N GLY A 64 -8.63 -6.36 -10.60
CA GLY A 64 -9.85 -7.14 -10.82
C GLY A 64 -10.79 -7.22 -9.62
N ARG A 65 -10.34 -6.89 -8.41
CA ARG A 65 -11.14 -6.96 -7.16
C ARG A 65 -11.73 -5.61 -6.76
N ARG A 66 -11.83 -4.67 -7.71
CA ARG A 66 -12.50 -3.38 -7.52
C ARG A 66 -13.96 -3.48 -7.91
N ILE A 67 -14.83 -3.01 -7.02
CA ILE A 67 -16.28 -2.97 -7.21
C ILE A 67 -16.67 -1.52 -7.43
N PRO A 68 -17.21 -1.15 -8.60
CA PRO A 68 -17.66 0.21 -8.85
C PRO A 68 -18.75 0.63 -7.88
N ALA A 69 -18.70 1.90 -7.47
CA ALA A 69 -19.71 2.49 -6.59
C ALA A 69 -21.13 2.40 -7.19
N ALA A 70 -21.25 2.46 -8.52
CA ALA A 70 -22.51 2.31 -9.25
C ALA A 70 -23.19 0.94 -9.03
N CYS A 71 -22.43 -0.09 -8.66
CA CYS A 71 -23.00 -1.41 -8.34
C CYS A 71 -23.48 -1.54 -6.89
N VAL A 72 -23.16 -0.56 -6.04
CA VAL A 72 -23.51 -0.55 -4.62
C VAL A 72 -24.81 0.22 -4.42
N TYR A 73 -25.72 -0.34 -3.64
CA TYR A 73 -26.95 0.32 -3.23
C TYR A 73 -27.38 -0.16 -1.85
N ASP A 74 -28.18 0.65 -1.17
CA ASP A 74 -28.68 0.31 0.15
C ASP A 74 -29.98 -0.49 0.11
N ILE A 75 -30.07 -1.48 0.98
CA ILE A 75 -31.30 -2.21 1.29
C ILE A 75 -31.73 -1.93 2.72
N ARG A 76 -33.04 -1.94 2.95
CA ARG A 76 -33.61 -1.92 4.30
C ARG A 76 -33.70 -3.34 4.82
N THR A 77 -33.11 -3.57 5.98
CA THR A 77 -33.21 -4.81 6.75
C THR A 77 -33.91 -4.52 8.08
N HIS A 78 -34.26 -5.56 8.83
CA HIS A 78 -34.77 -5.39 10.20
C HIS A 78 -33.77 -4.71 11.15
N GLN A 79 -32.48 -4.73 10.81
CA GLN A 79 -31.39 -4.14 11.59
C GLN A 79 -30.98 -2.75 11.07
N GLY A 80 -31.71 -2.18 10.11
CA GLY A 80 -31.42 -0.88 9.51
C GLY A 80 -30.98 -0.96 8.04
N LEU A 81 -30.40 0.14 7.54
CA LEU A 81 -29.88 0.24 6.18
C LEU A 81 -28.57 -0.54 6.05
N ARG A 82 -28.41 -1.27 4.94
CA ARG A 82 -27.21 -2.04 4.65
C ARG A 82 -26.86 -1.92 3.17
N SER A 83 -25.61 -1.57 2.88
CA SER A 83 -25.11 -1.49 1.51
C SER A 83 -24.77 -2.87 0.95
N VAL A 84 -25.26 -3.16 -0.25
CA VAL A 84 -25.08 -4.43 -0.95
C VAL A 84 -24.74 -4.20 -2.42
N VAL A 85 -24.19 -5.23 -3.06
CA VAL A 85 -23.85 -5.24 -4.48
C VAL A 85 -24.76 -6.23 -5.19
N SER A 86 -25.34 -5.85 -6.33
CA SER A 86 -26.12 -6.81 -7.13
C SER A 86 -25.21 -7.79 -7.85
N ARG A 87 -25.63 -9.05 -7.98
CA ARG A 87 -24.89 -10.03 -8.79
C ARG A 87 -24.72 -9.56 -10.23
N ALA A 88 -25.81 -9.11 -10.86
CA ALA A 88 -25.79 -8.72 -12.28
C ALA A 88 -24.79 -7.59 -12.57
N CYS A 89 -24.77 -6.52 -11.77
CA CYS A 89 -23.81 -5.43 -11.97
C CYS A 89 -22.37 -5.87 -11.69
N ALA A 90 -22.17 -6.72 -10.68
CA ALA A 90 -20.84 -7.22 -10.36
C ALA A 90 -20.28 -8.12 -11.46
N GLU A 91 -21.10 -8.99 -12.05
CA GLU A 91 -20.69 -9.86 -13.16
C GLU A 91 -20.31 -9.08 -14.43
N ASP A 92 -20.93 -7.92 -14.66
CA ASP A 92 -20.64 -7.07 -15.82
C ASP A 92 -19.37 -6.23 -15.65
N HIS A 93 -19.12 -5.71 -14.44
CA HIS A 93 -18.07 -4.72 -14.21
C HIS A 93 -16.89 -5.18 -13.37
N VAL A 94 -16.98 -6.34 -12.70
CA VAL A 94 -15.91 -6.85 -11.81
C VAL A 94 -15.25 -8.06 -12.45
N ALA A 95 -13.97 -7.93 -12.77
CA ALA A 95 -13.22 -9.01 -13.43
C ALA A 95 -12.91 -10.20 -12.48
N ALA A 96 -12.84 -9.98 -11.17
CA ALA A 96 -12.59 -11.04 -10.20
C ALA A 96 -13.86 -11.81 -9.86
N ARG A 97 -13.71 -13.13 -9.62
CA ARG A 97 -14.81 -14.00 -9.20
C ARG A 97 -15.27 -13.64 -7.78
N LEU A 98 -16.56 -13.38 -7.61
CA LEU A 98 -17.13 -13.04 -6.30
C LEU A 98 -17.26 -14.27 -5.38
N PRO A 99 -16.89 -14.13 -4.09
CA PRO A 99 -17.02 -15.16 -3.07
C PRO A 99 -18.49 -15.51 -2.84
N GLN A 100 -18.82 -16.81 -2.92
CA GLN A 100 -20.20 -17.26 -2.75
C GLN A 100 -20.63 -17.22 -1.29
N GLU A 101 -19.70 -17.29 -0.34
CA GLU A 101 -19.94 -17.11 1.09
C GLU A 101 -20.48 -15.72 1.44
N CYS A 102 -20.20 -14.71 0.62
CA CYS A 102 -20.75 -13.37 0.79
C CYS A 102 -22.11 -13.17 0.10
N ALA A 103 -22.57 -14.17 -0.67
CA ALA A 103 -23.80 -14.11 -1.45
C ALA A 103 -25.02 -14.48 -0.59
N PHE A 104 -26.10 -13.74 -0.76
CA PHE A 104 -27.40 -14.09 -0.18
C PHE A 104 -28.55 -13.62 -1.06
N THR A 105 -29.71 -14.22 -0.88
CA THR A 105 -30.89 -13.95 -1.70
C THR A 105 -31.80 -12.94 -1.00
N ILE A 106 -32.28 -11.95 -1.76
CA ILE A 106 -33.31 -11.01 -1.32
C ILE A 106 -34.54 -11.12 -2.21
N ARG A 107 -35.71 -10.87 -1.63
CA ARG A 107 -36.94 -10.74 -2.39
C ARG A 107 -36.92 -9.43 -3.18
N SER A 108 -37.24 -9.52 -4.47
CA SER A 108 -37.43 -8.40 -5.36
C SER A 108 -38.90 -7.94 -5.31
N ARG A 109 -39.16 -6.67 -5.64
CA ARG A 109 -40.50 -6.07 -5.58
C ARG A 109 -41.53 -6.76 -6.48
N GLY A 110 -41.10 -7.50 -7.49
CA GLY A 110 -41.95 -8.25 -8.42
C GLY A 110 -42.16 -9.74 -8.09
N GLY A 111 -41.94 -10.17 -6.84
CA GLY A 111 -42.13 -11.58 -6.44
C GLY A 111 -40.99 -12.52 -6.80
N GLY A 112 -39.99 -12.06 -7.55
CA GLY A 112 -38.76 -12.79 -7.83
C GLY A 112 -37.75 -12.73 -6.67
N SER A 113 -36.80 -13.65 -6.67
CA SER A 113 -35.63 -13.65 -5.77
C SER A 113 -34.39 -13.24 -6.54
N ARG A 114 -33.53 -12.40 -5.95
CA ARG A 114 -32.26 -11.99 -6.56
C ARG A 114 -31.09 -12.15 -5.61
N VAL A 115 -29.93 -12.50 -6.14
CA VAL A 115 -28.70 -12.65 -5.35
C VAL A 115 -27.95 -11.34 -5.26
N VAL A 116 -27.49 -11.05 -4.05
CA VAL A 116 -26.71 -9.85 -3.71
C VAL A 116 -25.54 -10.24 -2.82
N TYR A 117 -24.55 -9.36 -2.76
CA TYR A 117 -23.34 -9.54 -1.98
C TYR A 117 -23.21 -8.42 -0.95
N GLY A 118 -22.92 -8.77 0.30
CA GLY A 118 -22.73 -7.77 1.35
C GLY A 118 -21.39 -7.05 1.20
N THR A 119 -21.41 -5.72 1.16
CA THR A 119 -20.19 -4.90 1.01
C THR A 119 -19.16 -5.14 2.12
N ARG A 120 -19.62 -5.35 3.36
CA ARG A 120 -18.78 -5.69 4.52
C ARG A 120 -17.98 -6.98 4.27
N CYS A 121 -18.68 -8.08 3.98
CA CYS A 121 -18.06 -9.38 3.70
C CYS A 121 -17.12 -9.33 2.50
N LEU A 122 -17.50 -8.61 1.44
CA LEU A 122 -16.65 -8.42 0.27
C LEU A 122 -15.33 -7.71 0.65
N THR A 123 -15.42 -6.67 1.47
CA THR A 123 -14.24 -5.93 1.94
C THR A 123 -13.35 -6.80 2.82
N ASP A 124 -13.94 -7.55 3.75
CA ASP A 124 -13.22 -8.51 4.60
C ASP A 124 -12.55 -9.61 3.76
N SER A 125 -13.19 -10.00 2.65
CA SER A 125 -12.66 -10.91 1.65
C SER A 125 -11.67 -10.25 0.68
N GLY A 126 -11.24 -9.00 0.91
CA GLY A 126 -10.21 -8.30 0.14
C GLY A 126 -10.68 -7.65 -1.17
N PHE A 127 -11.99 -7.47 -1.38
CA PHE A 127 -12.50 -6.58 -2.42
C PHE A 127 -12.43 -5.12 -1.99
N ARG A 128 -12.29 -4.22 -2.95
CA ARG A 128 -12.26 -2.77 -2.72
C ARG A 128 -13.54 -2.18 -3.30
N ILE A 129 -14.37 -1.57 -2.47
CA ILE A 129 -15.50 -0.76 -2.93
C ILE A 129 -14.94 0.61 -3.35
N GLU A 130 -15.18 1.02 -4.59
CA GLU A 130 -14.88 2.38 -5.02
C GLU A 130 -15.80 3.33 -4.24
N ASP A 131 -15.22 4.39 -3.67
CA ASP A 131 -15.95 5.36 -2.85
C ASP A 131 -16.79 6.26 -3.77
N ALA A 132 -18.10 6.36 -3.51
CA ALA A 132 -19.03 7.19 -4.28
C ALA A 132 -19.08 8.64 -3.80
N ARG A 133 -18.05 9.14 -3.10
CA ARG A 133 -18.02 10.54 -2.64
C ARG A 133 -17.94 11.50 -3.82
N HIS A 134 -19.10 11.99 -4.27
CA HIS A 134 -19.30 13.25 -4.98
C HIS A 134 -20.59 13.91 -4.49
#